data_AF-A0A941ZS29-F1
#
_entry.id   AF-A0A941ZS29-F1
#
_cell.length_a   1.000
_cell.length_b   1.000
_cell.length_c   1.000
_cell.angle_alpha   90.00
_cell.angle_beta   90.00
_cell.angle_gamma   90.00
#
_symmetry.space_group_name_H-M   'P 1'
#
loop_
_entity.id
_entity.type
_entity.pdbx_description
1 polymer ?
#
loop_
_entity_poly.entity_id
_entity_poly.type
_entity_poly.pdbx_seq_one_letter_code
_entity_poly.pdbx_strand_id
1 'polypeptide(L)'
;MPFVQPEDLIKYGMIPEFIGRLPILATLDDLSLEALARILTEPRNALVKQYKKLFEMEGVSLRFTEESLQAIARDALKRKSGARGLRAILESVMLDIMYDIPSMHGIRECVINEEVIHRKGAPLYLYENQVGYA
;
A
#
# COMPACT_ATOMS: atom_id res chain seq x y z
N MET A 1 -18.66 -16.57 -14.17
CA MET A 1 -19.00 -16.35 -12.75
C MET A 1 -20.45 -16.79 -12.54
N PRO A 2 -20.77 -17.59 -11.50
CA PRO A 2 -22.16 -17.79 -11.14
C PRO A 2 -22.67 -16.46 -10.57
N PHE A 3 -23.53 -15.79 -11.33
CA PHE A 3 -24.17 -14.56 -10.86
C PHE A 3 -25.07 -14.93 -9.69
N VAL A 4 -24.87 -14.26 -8.55
CA VAL A 4 -25.74 -14.42 -7.38
C VAL A 4 -27.18 -14.13 -7.79
N GLN A 5 -28.10 -15.04 -7.44
CA GLN A 5 -29.52 -14.83 -7.70
C GLN A 5 -30.22 -14.33 -6.43
N PRO A 6 -31.36 -13.60 -6.54
CA PRO A 6 -32.13 -13.18 -5.38
C PRO A 6 -32.48 -14.32 -4.42
N GLU A 7 -32.74 -15.53 -4.94
CA GLU A 7 -33.06 -16.71 -4.14
C GLU A 7 -31.88 -17.15 -3.25
N ASP A 8 -30.64 -16.91 -3.70
CA ASP A 8 -29.44 -17.21 -2.91
C ASP A 8 -29.35 -16.28 -1.70
N LEU A 9 -29.75 -15.01 -1.85
CA LEU A 9 -29.80 -14.03 -0.76
C LEU A 9 -30.90 -14.35 0.26
N ILE A 10 -32.05 -14.86 -0.21
CA ILE A 10 -33.14 -15.33 0.66
C ILE A 10 -32.69 -16.55 1.47
N LYS A 11 -32.03 -17.53 0.84
CA LYS A 11 -31.43 -18.68 1.53
C LYS A 11 -30.35 -18.28 2.54
N TYR A 12 -29.63 -17.19 2.26
CA TYR A 12 -28.63 -16.61 3.16
C TYR A 12 -29.27 -15.87 4.36
N GLY A 13 -30.59 -15.65 4.36
CA GLY A 13 -31.34 -15.08 5.48
C GLY A 13 -31.88 -13.67 5.25
N MET A 14 -31.80 -13.14 4.03
CA MET A 14 -32.40 -11.84 3.70
C MET A 14 -33.92 -11.97 3.50
N ILE A 15 -34.66 -10.94 3.91
CA ILE A 15 -36.13 -10.90 3.82
C ILE A 15 -36.56 -10.59 2.36
N PRO A 16 -37.52 -11.32 1.77
CA PRO A 16 -37.95 -11.12 0.38
C PRO A 16 -38.38 -9.68 0.05
N GLU A 17 -39.12 -9.03 0.94
CA GLU A 17 -39.59 -7.65 0.79
C GLU A 17 -38.45 -6.64 0.72
N PHE A 18 -37.32 -6.94 1.38
CA PHE A 18 -36.12 -6.11 1.35
C PHE A 18 -35.35 -6.31 0.05
N ILE A 19 -35.15 -7.56 -0.38
CA ILE A 19 -34.49 -7.87 -1.67
C ILE A 19 -35.31 -7.32 -2.84
N GLY A 20 -36.65 -7.33 -2.76
CA GLY A 20 -37.53 -6.74 -3.77
C GLY A 20 -37.35 -5.22 -3.94
N ARG A 21 -36.76 -4.51 -2.96
CA ARG A 21 -36.42 -3.08 -3.05
C ARG A 21 -35.01 -2.82 -3.58
N LEU A 22 -34.23 -3.86 -3.85
CA LEU A 22 -32.86 -3.79 -4.36
C LEU A 22 -32.77 -4.43 -5.77
N PRO A 23 -33.30 -3.76 -6.81
CA PRO A 23 -33.38 -4.33 -8.15
C PRO A 23 -32.03 -4.44 -8.88
N ILE A 24 -30.97 -3.81 -8.34
CA ILE A 24 -29.63 -3.79 -8.94
C ILE A 24 -28.69 -4.58 -8.04
N LEU A 25 -28.11 -5.64 -8.59
CA LEU A 25 -27.07 -6.44 -7.97
C LEU A 25 -25.75 -6.20 -8.71
N ALA A 26 -24.70 -5.88 -7.97
CA ALA A 26 -23.35 -5.74 -8.48
C ALA A 26 -22.40 -6.56 -7.61
N THR A 27 -21.59 -7.40 -8.24
CA THR A 27 -20.53 -8.17 -7.59
C THR A 27 -19.19 -7.50 -7.81
N LEU A 28 -18.31 -7.58 -6.82
CA LEU A 28 -16.92 -7.10 -6.94
C LEU A 28 -16.01 -8.31 -7.15
N ASP A 29 -15.01 -8.13 -8.02
CA ASP A 29 -13.94 -9.11 -8.19
C ASP A 29 -12.99 -9.10 -6.99
N ASP A 30 -12.37 -10.25 -6.73
CA ASP A 30 -11.29 -10.35 -5.74
C ASP A 30 -10.08 -9.51 -6.18
N LEU A 31 -9.37 -8.97 -5.19
CA LEU A 31 -8.17 -8.17 -5.43
C LEU A 31 -7.00 -9.07 -5.86
N SER A 32 -6.55 -8.91 -7.12
CA SER A 32 -5.33 -9.53 -7.61
C SER A 32 -4.08 -8.84 -7.08
N LEU A 33 -2.92 -9.50 -7.22
CA LEU A 33 -1.62 -8.91 -6.87
C LEU A 33 -1.39 -7.59 -7.64
N GLU A 34 -1.69 -7.58 -8.93
CA GLU A 34 -1.56 -6.41 -9.80
C GLU A 34 -2.50 -5.29 -9.35
N ALA A 35 -3.75 -5.61 -8.99
CA ALA A 35 -4.70 -4.63 -8.48
C ALA A 35 -4.19 -3.98 -7.19
N LEU A 36 -3.62 -4.77 -6.27
CA LEU A 36 -3.03 -4.26 -5.03
C LEU A 36 -1.83 -3.36 -5.29
N ALA A 37 -0.92 -3.74 -6.19
CA ALA A 37 0.21 -2.91 -6.58
C ALA A 37 -0.23 -1.58 -7.20
N ARG A 38 -1.24 -1.60 -8.08
CA ARG A 38 -1.84 -0.39 -8.65
C ARG A 38 -2.47 0.51 -7.59
N ILE A 39 -3.18 -0.06 -6.61
CA ILE A 39 -3.76 0.71 -5.49
C ILE A 39 -2.69 1.46 -4.69
N LEU A 40 -1.48 0.90 -4.57
CA LEU A 40 -0.35 1.55 -3.87
C LEU A 40 0.18 2.79 -4.60
N THR A 41 0.04 2.89 -5.92
CA THR A 41 0.76 3.87 -6.75
C THR A 41 -0.14 4.77 -7.62
N GLU A 42 -1.19 4.23 -8.23
CA GLU A 42 -1.97 4.94 -9.26
C GLU A 42 -3.02 5.92 -8.70
N PRO A 43 -3.85 5.56 -7.70
CA PRO A 43 -4.91 6.43 -7.23
C PRO A 43 -4.39 7.82 -6.83
N ARG A 44 -5.26 8.84 -6.91
CA ARG A 44 -4.90 10.19 -6.45
C ARG A 44 -4.44 10.18 -5.00
N ASN A 45 -5.09 9.37 -4.17
CA ASN A 45 -4.81 9.23 -2.75
C ASN A 45 -4.01 7.96 -2.43
N ALA A 46 -3.16 7.49 -3.35
CA ALA A 46 -2.37 6.28 -3.16
C ALA A 46 -1.38 6.42 -1.98
N LEU A 47 -1.16 5.34 -1.23
CA LEU A 47 -0.34 5.37 -0.01
C LEU A 47 1.10 5.82 -0.27
N VAL A 48 1.70 5.37 -1.38
CA VAL A 48 3.06 5.79 -1.76
C VAL A 48 3.13 7.30 -1.98
N LYS A 49 2.12 7.91 -2.60
CA LYS A 49 2.07 9.37 -2.81
C LYS A 49 1.93 10.12 -1.48
N GLN A 50 1.15 9.59 -0.54
CA GLN A 50 1.00 10.17 0.79
C GLN A 50 2.34 10.19 1.54
N TYR A 51 3.06 9.06 1.59
CA TYR A 51 4.36 9.00 2.27
C TYR A 51 5.44 9.81 1.56
N LYS A 52 5.46 9.81 0.22
CA LYS A 52 6.36 10.70 -0.54
C LYS A 52 6.16 12.16 -0.16
N LYS A 53 4.90 12.60 -0.07
CA LYS A 53 4.61 13.98 0.30
C LYS A 53 5.01 14.31 1.73
N LEU A 54 4.86 13.35 2.64
CA LEU A 54 5.29 13.50 4.02
C LEU A 54 6.82 13.64 4.13
N PHE A 55 7.58 12.83 3.41
CA PHE A 55 9.05 12.92 3.40
C PHE A 55 9.55 14.20 2.72
N GLU A 56 8.86 14.67 1.67
CA GLU A 56 9.15 15.96 1.05
C GLU A 56 9.06 17.13 2.04
N MET A 57 8.19 17.04 3.05
CA MET A 57 8.09 18.07 4.09
C MET A 57 9.33 18.10 5.00
N GLU A 58 10.03 16.98 5.12
CA GLU A 58 11.31 16.84 5.84
C GLU A 58 12.52 17.08 4.90
N GLY A 59 12.29 17.48 3.65
CA GLY A 59 13.35 17.70 2.67
C GLY A 59 13.97 16.42 2.08
N VAL A 60 13.37 15.25 2.31
CA VAL A 60 13.87 13.94 1.86
C VAL A 60 13.01 13.40 0.71
N SER A 61 13.63 12.94 -0.37
CA SER A 61 12.93 12.21 -1.43
C SER A 61 12.73 10.75 -1.02
N LEU A 62 11.50 10.23 -1.11
CA LEU A 62 11.20 8.82 -0.84
C LEU A 62 11.00 8.04 -2.15
N ARG A 63 11.72 6.93 -2.32
CA ARG A 63 11.57 6.03 -3.47
C ARG A 63 11.28 4.61 -3.01
N PHE A 64 10.30 3.99 -3.65
CA PHE A 64 10.06 2.55 -3.55
C PHE A 64 10.54 1.90 -4.84
N THR A 65 11.28 0.80 -4.71
CA THR A 65 11.59 -0.10 -5.82
C THR A 65 10.34 -0.85 -6.28
N GLU A 66 10.30 -1.35 -7.51
CA GLU A 66 9.16 -2.14 -7.98
C GLU A 66 8.99 -3.42 -7.13
N GLU A 67 10.12 -4.05 -6.77
CA GLU A 67 10.17 -5.27 -5.98
C GLU A 67 9.54 -5.06 -4.59
N SER A 68 9.74 -3.90 -3.96
CA SER A 68 9.14 -3.59 -2.66
C SER A 68 7.63 -3.38 -2.74
N LEU A 69 7.13 -2.77 -3.82
CA LEU A 69 5.69 -2.63 -4.06
C LEU A 69 5.03 -4.00 -4.27
N GLN A 70 5.67 -4.86 -5.05
CA GLN A 70 5.22 -6.23 -5.28
C GLN A 70 5.26 -7.06 -3.98
N ALA A 71 6.29 -6.89 -3.15
CA ALA A 71 6.39 -7.57 -1.85
C ALA A 71 5.26 -7.16 -0.90
N ILE A 72 4.95 -5.87 -0.79
CA ILE A 72 3.83 -5.36 0.01
C ILE A 72 2.50 -5.97 -0.48
N ALA A 73 2.30 -5.98 -1.80
CA ALA A 73 1.09 -6.55 -2.41
C ALA A 73 0.96 -8.06 -2.13
N ARG A 74 2.06 -8.83 -2.26
CA ARG A 74 2.10 -10.26 -1.95
C ARG A 74 1.74 -10.54 -0.50
N ASP A 75 2.28 -9.77 0.43
CA ASP A 75 2.03 -9.96 1.85
C ASP A 75 0.61 -9.55 2.25
N ALA A 76 0.05 -8.52 1.64
CA ALA A 76 -1.36 -8.13 1.84
C ALA A 76 -2.33 -9.23 1.36
N LEU A 77 -2.01 -9.87 0.23
CA LEU A 77 -2.79 -10.97 -0.33
C LEU A 77 -2.76 -12.19 0.59
N LYS A 78 -1.57 -12.57 1.09
CA LYS A 78 -1.41 -13.68 2.05
C LYS A 78 -2.22 -13.48 3.33
N ARG A 79 -2.33 -12.24 3.82
CA ARG A 79 -3.08 -11.89 5.03
C ARG A 79 -4.61 -11.89 4.84
N LYS A 80 -5.11 -12.12 3.61
CA LYS A 80 -6.55 -12.09 3.26
C LYS A 80 -7.28 -10.80 3.70
N SER A 81 -6.53 -9.72 3.89
CA SER A 81 -7.05 -8.42 4.36
C SER A 81 -7.34 -7.44 3.22
N GLY A 82 -7.08 -7.85 1.96
CA GLY A 82 -7.23 -7.01 0.77
C GLY A 82 -6.44 -5.70 0.88
N ALA A 83 -6.97 -4.63 0.28
CA ALA A 83 -6.35 -3.30 0.26
C ALA A 83 -6.13 -2.69 1.66
N ARG A 84 -6.88 -3.11 2.69
CA ARG A 84 -6.68 -2.63 4.06
C ARG A 84 -5.35 -3.11 4.64
N GLY A 85 -4.90 -4.30 4.25
CA GLY A 85 -3.61 -4.85 4.64
C GLY A 85 -2.42 -4.04 4.15
N LEU A 86 -2.55 -3.38 3.00
CA LEU A 86 -1.49 -2.56 2.41
C LEU A 86 -1.05 -1.44 3.36
N ARG A 87 -2.02 -0.73 3.97
CA ARG A 87 -1.73 0.34 4.93
C ARG A 87 -1.00 -0.20 6.15
N ALA A 88 -1.51 -1.29 6.75
CA ALA A 88 -0.91 -1.86 7.95
C ALA A 88 0.55 -2.32 7.73
N ILE A 89 0.84 -2.92 6.57
CA ILE A 89 2.20 -3.33 6.21
C ILE A 89 3.10 -2.10 6.05
N LEU A 90 2.68 -1.12 5.25
CA LEU A 90 3.43 0.12 5.04
C LEU A 90 3.70 0.87 6.33
N GLU A 91 2.69 1.06 7.17
CA GLU A 91 2.81 1.77 8.45
C GLU A 91 3.81 1.06 9.38
N SER A 92 3.77 -0.27 9.42
CA SER A 92 4.71 -1.07 10.23
C SER A 92 6.16 -0.98 9.77
N VAL A 93 6.41 -0.67 8.50
CA VAL A 93 7.75 -0.48 7.93
C VAL A 93 8.19 0.98 8.08
N MET A 94 7.25 1.91 7.88
CA MET A 94 7.51 3.35 7.92
C MET A 94 7.75 3.87 9.33
N LEU A 95 7.21 3.21 10.36
CA LEU A 95 7.32 3.69 11.74
C LEU A 95 8.77 3.92 12.17
N ASP A 96 9.64 2.95 11.95
CA ASP A 96 11.05 3.05 12.33
C ASP A 96 11.77 4.09 11.45
N ILE A 97 11.52 4.08 10.13
CA ILE A 97 12.14 5.00 9.17
C ILE A 97 11.78 6.45 9.48
N MET A 98 10.52 6.73 9.78
CA MET A 98 10.03 8.06 10.10
C MET A 98 10.49 8.54 11.47
N TYR A 99 10.76 7.62 12.40
CA TYR A 99 11.36 7.96 13.69
C TYR A 99 12.83 8.41 13.53
N ASP A 100 13.58 7.70 12.68
CA ASP A 100 15.01 7.97 12.52
C ASP A 100 15.31 9.18 11.62
N ILE A 101 14.54 9.38 10.54
CA ILE A 101 14.82 10.42 9.52
C ILE A 101 15.03 11.82 10.10
N PRO A 102 14.19 12.33 11.01
CA PRO A 102 14.38 13.67 11.58
C PRO A 102 15.71 13.83 12.33
N SER A 103 16.31 12.74 12.80
CA SER A 103 17.59 12.74 13.52
C SER A 103 18.80 12.63 12.59
N MET A 104 18.59 12.26 11.32
CA MET A 104 19.68 12.04 10.37
C MET A 104 19.96 13.30 9.54
N HIS A 105 21.21 13.77 9.56
CA HIS A 105 21.60 15.02 8.92
C HIS A 105 22.13 14.76 7.50
N GLY A 106 21.71 15.60 6.53
CA GLY A 106 22.23 15.58 5.16
C GLY A 106 21.68 14.47 4.25
N ILE A 107 20.60 13.79 4.66
CA ILE A 107 19.91 12.83 3.80
C ILE A 107 19.12 13.58 2.74
N ARG A 108 19.27 13.13 1.49
CA ARG A 108 18.53 13.67 0.35
C ARG A 108 17.52 12.68 -0.20
N GLU A 109 17.82 11.39 -0.15
CA GLU A 109 16.93 10.35 -0.66
C GLU A 109 16.94 9.10 0.22
N CYS A 110 15.76 8.54 0.45
CA CYS A 110 15.51 7.28 1.14
C CYS A 110 14.91 6.28 0.15
N VAL A 111 15.57 5.15 -0.06
CA VAL A 111 15.14 4.11 -0.99
C VAL A 111 14.75 2.84 -0.23
N ILE A 112 13.53 2.38 -0.49
CA ILE A 112 12.94 1.20 0.15
C ILE A 112 12.89 0.04 -0.85
N ASN A 113 13.70 -0.97 -0.56
CA ASN A 113 13.79 -2.24 -1.30
C ASN A 113 12.91 -3.34 -0.65
N GLU A 114 12.86 -4.52 -1.28
CA GLU A 114 12.09 -5.67 -0.78
C GLU A 114 12.56 -6.16 0.61
N GLU A 115 13.86 -6.07 0.90
CA GLU A 115 14.41 -6.54 2.18
C GLU A 115 13.89 -5.73 3.37
N VAL A 116 13.70 -4.43 3.19
CA VAL A 116 13.10 -3.54 4.19
C VAL A 116 11.65 -3.93 4.48
N ILE A 117 10.87 -4.32 3.45
CA ILE A 117 9.49 -4.79 3.62
C ILE A 117 9.45 -6.06 4.48
N HIS A 118 10.42 -6.94 4.31
CA HIS A 118 10.55 -8.17 5.09
C HIS A 118 11.32 -7.99 6.41
N ARG A 119 11.68 -6.76 6.79
CA ARG A 119 12.45 -6.43 8.00
C ARG A 119 13.79 -7.19 8.09
N LYS A 120 14.41 -7.45 6.94
CA LYS A 120 15.71 -8.13 6.82
C LYS A 120 16.88 -7.18 6.56
N GLY A 121 16.60 -5.89 6.37
CA GLY A 121 17.60 -4.86 6.14
C GLY A 121 17.07 -3.46 6.46
N ALA A 122 17.97 -2.49 6.43
CA ALA A 122 17.64 -1.07 6.59
C ALA A 122 17.44 -0.40 5.22
N PRO A 123 16.69 0.72 5.15
CA PRO A 123 16.59 1.52 3.94
C PRO A 123 17.95 2.02 3.47
N LEU A 124 18.08 2.23 2.17
CA LEU A 124 19.26 2.86 1.59
C LEU A 124 19.09 4.38 1.68
N TYR A 125 19.98 5.03 2.42
CA TYR A 125 20.04 6.48 2.54
C TYR A 125 21.13 7.05 1.65
N LEU A 126 20.76 8.03 0.83
CA LEU A 126 21.65 8.78 -0.04
C LEU A 126 21.85 10.17 0.55
N TYR A 127 23.09 10.49 0.85
CA TYR A 127 23.50 11.79 1.38
C TYR A 127 23.93 12.72 0.26
N GLU A 128 23.81 14.03 0.48
CA GLU A 128 24.32 15.01 -0.46
C GLU A 128 25.85 14.98 -0.49
N ASN A 129 26.43 14.51 -1.60
CA ASN A 129 27.87 14.62 -1.84
C ASN A 129 28.22 16.10 -2.00
N GLN A 130 28.94 16.68 -1.03
CA GLN A 130 29.75 17.88 -1.27
C GLN A 130 30.92 17.50 -2.19
N VAL A 131 30.68 17.40 -3.51
CA VAL A 131 31.77 17.44 -4.47
C VAL A 131 32.19 18.89 -4.61
N GLY A 132 33.03 19.35 -3.68
CA GLY A 132 33.80 20.57 -3.85
C GLY A 132 34.84 20.35 -4.94
N TYR A 133 34.61 20.91 -6.13
CA TYR A 133 35.71 21.16 -7.05
C TYR A 133 36.48 22.38 -6.53
N ALA A 134 37.65 22.08 -5.97
CA ALA A 134 38.73 23.06 -5.78
C ALA A 134 39.32 23.47 -7.14
#